data_AF-A0A534I0H6-F1
#
_entry.id   AF-A0A534I0H6-F1
#
_cell.length_a   1.000
_cell.length_b   1.000
_cell.length_c   1.000
_cell.angle_alpha   90.00
_cell.angle_beta   90.00
_cell.angle_gamma   90.00
#
_symmetry.space_group_name_H-M   'P 1'
#
loop_
_entity.id
_entity.type
_entity.pdbx_description
1 polymer ?
#
loop_
_entity_poly.entity_id
_entity_poly.type
_entity_poly.pdbx_seq_one_letter_code
_entity_poly.pdbx_strand_id
1 'polypeptide(L)'
;MCGIVGAVAERDVVPILMEGLRRLEYRGYDSAGIAVLNGTKHLTRLRTVGKVRMLDEALEQTPTAGKIGIAHTRWATHGVPSERNAHPHISRDGLAIVHNGIIENHEELRADLERRGYRFSSETDTEVIAHRVHYHLQTVKDLF
;
A
#
# COMPACT_ATOMS: atom_id res chain seq x y z
N MET A 1 -12.43 3.98 9.95
CA MET A 1 -11.23 3.22 10.42
C MET A 1 -10.72 2.40 9.24
N CYS A 2 -9.44 2.33 8.90
CA CYS A 2 -9.05 1.60 7.68
C CYS A 2 -9.10 0.06 7.83
N GLY A 3 -8.91 -0.68 6.73
CA GLY A 3 -8.82 -2.15 6.68
C GLY A 3 -7.52 -2.63 6.03
N ILE A 4 -6.88 -3.66 6.61
CA ILE A 4 -5.66 -4.29 6.08
C ILE A 4 -5.94 -5.77 5.84
N VAL A 5 -5.45 -6.29 4.71
CA VAL A 5 -5.39 -7.72 4.43
C VAL A 5 -3.99 -8.05 3.92
N GLY A 6 -3.42 -9.17 4.37
CA GLY A 6 -2.18 -9.73 3.84
C GLY A 6 -2.36 -11.21 3.58
N ALA A 7 -1.74 -11.72 2.52
CA ALA A 7 -1.82 -13.13 2.16
C ALA A 7 -0.51 -13.64 1.57
N VAL A 8 -0.14 -14.86 1.98
CA VAL A 8 0.99 -15.64 1.46
C VAL A 8 0.46 -17.05 1.21
N ALA A 9 0.55 -17.54 -0.02
CA ALA A 9 0.08 -18.87 -0.39
C ALA A 9 0.85 -19.43 -1.60
N GLU A 10 0.69 -20.72 -1.87
CA GLU A 10 1.26 -21.33 -3.09
C GLU A 10 0.43 -21.06 -4.35
N ARG A 11 -0.82 -20.62 -4.16
CA ARG A 11 -1.78 -20.22 -5.20
C ARG A 11 -1.91 -18.70 -5.28
N ASP A 12 -2.60 -18.22 -6.31
CA ASP A 12 -2.87 -16.79 -6.45
C ASP A 12 -3.66 -16.25 -5.24
N VAL A 13 -3.17 -15.14 -4.68
CA VAL A 13 -3.73 -14.51 -3.48
C VAL A 13 -4.71 -13.39 -3.79
N VAL A 14 -4.79 -12.91 -5.03
CA VAL A 14 -5.66 -11.77 -5.38
C VAL A 14 -7.13 -12.00 -5.00
N PRO A 15 -7.76 -13.17 -5.25
CA PRO A 15 -9.13 -13.43 -4.81
C PRO A 15 -9.30 -13.37 -3.28
N ILE A 16 -8.30 -13.81 -2.52
CA ILE A 16 -8.30 -13.79 -1.05
C ILE A 16 -8.21 -12.34 -0.55
N LEU A 17 -7.32 -11.55 -1.15
CA LEU A 17 -7.17 -10.14 -0.82
C LEU A 17 -8.47 -9.37 -1.09
N MET A 18 -9.08 -9.55 -2.27
CA MET A 18 -10.33 -8.86 -2.63
C MET A 18 -11.49 -9.25 -1.72
N GLU A 19 -11.64 -10.52 -1.37
CA GLU A 19 -12.67 -10.95 -0.42
C GLU A 19 -12.44 -10.34 0.98
N GLY A 20 -11.18 -10.28 1.43
CA GLY A 20 -10.84 -9.59 2.67
C GLY A 20 -11.21 -8.10 2.63
N LEU A 21 -10.95 -7.40 1.51
CA LEU A 21 -11.33 -5.99 1.37
C LEU A 21 -12.84 -5.79 1.39
N ARG A 22 -13.62 -6.64 0.71
CA ARG A 22 -15.09 -6.56 0.75
C ARG A 22 -15.63 -6.67 2.17
N ARG A 23 -15.05 -7.56 2.97
CA ARG A 23 -15.41 -7.71 4.40
C ARG A 23 -14.99 -6.53 5.27
N LEU A 24 -13.99 -5.75 4.85
CA LEU A 24 -13.47 -4.60 5.59
C LEU A 24 -13.95 -3.25 5.03
N GLU A 25 -14.72 -3.23 3.94
CA GLU A 25 -15.20 -2.00 3.28
C GLU A 25 -16.02 -1.12 4.23
N TYR A 26 -16.77 -1.72 5.17
CA TYR A 26 -17.54 -0.96 6.16
C TYR A 26 -16.67 -0.07 7.06
N ARG A 27 -15.36 -0.32 7.12
CA ARG A 27 -14.43 0.49 7.91
C ARG A 27 -13.93 1.71 7.12
N GLY A 28 -13.74 1.60 5.79
CA GLY A 28 -13.25 2.66 4.92
C GLY A 28 -13.53 2.39 3.44
N TYR A 29 -13.94 3.44 2.72
CA TYR A 29 -14.43 3.34 1.33
C TYR A 29 -14.05 4.55 0.46
N ASP A 30 -13.10 5.37 0.90
CA ASP A 30 -12.63 6.53 0.13
C ASP A 30 -11.66 6.12 -0.99
N SER A 31 -10.93 5.02 -0.79
CA SER A 31 -10.06 4.38 -1.77
C SER A 31 -9.71 2.96 -1.34
N ALA A 32 -9.27 2.15 -2.30
CA ALA A 32 -8.76 0.81 -2.05
C ALA A 32 -7.53 0.53 -2.94
N GLY A 33 -6.74 -0.46 -2.57
CA GLY A 33 -5.64 -0.91 -3.42
C GLY A 33 -5.03 -2.22 -2.97
N ILE A 34 -4.29 -2.84 -3.89
CA ILE A 34 -3.48 -4.03 -3.66
C ILE A 34 -2.06 -3.85 -4.18
N ALA A 35 -1.11 -4.56 -3.58
CA ALA A 35 0.20 -4.78 -4.14
C ALA A 35 0.54 -6.27 -4.03
N VAL A 36 1.02 -6.85 -5.11
CA VAL A 36 1.25 -8.29 -5.24
C VAL A 36 2.64 -8.50 -5.79
N LEU A 37 3.39 -9.39 -5.15
CA LEU A 37 4.67 -9.85 -5.66
C LEU A 37 4.42 -11.01 -6.62
N ASN A 38 4.71 -10.78 -7.90
CA ASN A 38 4.60 -11.81 -8.90
C ASN A 38 5.82 -12.76 -8.83
N GLY A 39 5.74 -13.90 -9.53
CA GLY A 39 6.79 -14.92 -9.53
C GLY A 39 8.17 -14.47 -10.05
N THR A 40 8.29 -13.26 -10.61
CA THR A 40 9.54 -12.69 -11.13
C THR A 40 10.16 -11.65 -10.18
N LYS A 41 9.74 -11.62 -8.91
CA LYS A 41 10.13 -10.61 -7.90
C LYS A 41 9.73 -9.17 -8.28
N HIS A 42 8.81 -9.02 -9.22
CA HIS A 42 8.29 -7.72 -9.60
C HIS A 42 7.01 -7.43 -8.81
N LEU A 43 6.96 -6.23 -8.25
CA LEU A 43 5.85 -5.77 -7.42
C LEU A 43 4.84 -5.05 -8.30
N THR A 44 3.68 -5.65 -8.53
CA THR A 44 2.58 -5.02 -9.23
C THR A 44 1.65 -4.35 -8.22
N ARG A 45 1.32 -3.07 -8.44
CA ARG A 45 0.39 -2.32 -7.59
C ARG A 45 -0.76 -1.78 -8.42
N LEU A 46 -1.97 -1.91 -7.85
CA LEU A 46 -3.18 -1.29 -8.37
C LEU A 46 -3.92 -0.59 -7.25
N ARG A 47 -4.40 0.62 -7.50
CA ARG A 47 -5.12 1.46 -6.53
C ARG A 47 -6.24 2.17 -7.24
N THR A 48 -7.33 2.42 -6.54
CA THR A 48 -8.48 3.17 -7.06
C THR A 48 -9.04 4.10 -6.00
N VAL A 49 -9.61 5.22 -6.44
CA VAL A 49 -10.47 6.04 -5.60
C VAL A 49 -11.85 5.39 -5.48
N GLY A 50 -12.47 5.50 -4.31
CA GLY A 50 -13.79 4.98 -4.02
C GLY A 50 -13.80 3.56 -3.43
N LYS A 51 -14.97 2.93 -3.57
CA LYS A 51 -15.30 1.61 -3.00
C LYS A 51 -14.46 0.48 -3.59
N VAL A 52 -14.43 -0.66 -2.89
CA VAL A 52 -13.70 -1.88 -3.30
C VAL A 52 -14.12 -2.36 -4.69
N ARG A 53 -15.39 -2.15 -5.06
CA ARG A 53 -15.91 -2.44 -6.41
C ARG A 53 -15.12 -1.75 -7.53
N MET A 54 -14.59 -0.55 -7.31
CA MET A 54 -13.78 0.15 -8.32
C MET A 54 -12.45 -0.56 -8.55
N LEU A 55 -11.87 -1.15 -7.49
CA LEU A 55 -10.66 -1.95 -7.60
C LEU A 55 -10.91 -3.30 -8.28
N ASP A 56 -12.07 -3.93 -8.03
CA ASP A 56 -12.52 -5.12 -8.76
C ASP A 56 -12.58 -4.81 -10.28
N GLU A 57 -13.24 -3.72 -10.69
CA GLU A 57 -13.30 -3.30 -12.11
C GLU A 57 -11.90 -3.03 -12.70
N ALA A 58 -11.01 -2.40 -11.94
CA ALA A 58 -9.65 -2.14 -12.40
C ALA A 58 -8.82 -3.44 -12.56
N LEU A 59 -9.04 -4.45 -11.72
CA LEU A 59 -8.40 -5.75 -11.83
C LEU A 59 -8.92 -6.56 -13.02
N GLU A 60 -10.18 -6.38 -13.41
CA GLU A 60 -10.71 -6.97 -14.64
C GLU A 60 -10.02 -6.38 -15.89
N GLN A 61 -9.73 -5.07 -15.88
CA GLN A 61 -9.04 -4.40 -16.98
C GLN A 61 -7.53 -4.67 -17.00
N THR A 62 -6.91 -4.77 -15.83
CA THR A 62 -5.47 -5.07 -15.69
C THR A 62 -5.27 -6.25 -14.74
N PRO A 63 -5.44 -7.50 -15.24
CA PRO A 63 -5.29 -8.69 -14.43
C PRO A 63 -3.93 -8.76 -13.74
N THR A 64 -3.96 -8.98 -12.44
CA THR A 64 -2.77 -9.13 -11.58
C THR A 64 -2.86 -10.45 -10.84
N ALA A 65 -1.74 -11.15 -10.66
CA ALA A 65 -1.67 -12.41 -9.93
C ALA A 65 -0.33 -12.57 -9.21
N GLY A 66 -0.33 -13.32 -8.11
CA GLY A 66 0.90 -13.66 -7.40
C GLY A 66 0.65 -14.41 -6.10
N LYS A 67 1.74 -14.84 -5.47
CA LYS A 67 1.71 -15.73 -4.29
C LYS A 67 1.78 -14.99 -2.95
N ILE A 68 2.15 -13.72 -2.99
CA ILE A 68 2.33 -12.85 -1.83
C ILE A 68 1.71 -11.51 -2.16
N GLY A 69 0.90 -10.97 -1.26
CA GLY A 69 0.34 -9.64 -1.47
C GLY A 69 -0.29 -9.04 -0.23
N ILE A 70 -0.48 -7.72 -0.31
CA ILE A 70 -1.13 -6.91 0.71
C ILE A 70 -2.19 -6.04 0.05
N ALA A 71 -3.22 -5.71 0.82
CA ALA A 71 -4.35 -4.94 0.36
C ALA A 71 -4.87 -4.02 1.45
N HIS A 72 -5.51 -2.92 1.04
CA HIS A 72 -5.99 -1.89 1.96
C HIS A 72 -7.29 -1.24 1.51
N THR A 73 -8.16 -0.96 2.47
CA THR A 73 -9.27 -0.01 2.31
C THR A 73 -9.04 1.19 3.21
N ARG A 74 -9.22 2.39 2.66
CA ARG A 74 -8.84 3.64 3.32
C ARG A 74 -10.05 4.49 3.69
N TRP A 75 -9.99 5.04 4.89
CA TRP A 75 -10.74 6.21 5.34
C TRP A 75 -9.73 7.34 5.51
N ALA A 76 -9.82 8.40 4.70
CA ALA A 76 -8.79 9.42 4.63
C ALA A 76 -8.72 10.28 5.92
N THR A 77 -7.52 10.44 6.47
CA THR A 77 -7.22 11.36 7.58
C THR A 77 -6.25 12.46 7.15
N HIS A 78 -5.10 12.07 6.57
CA HIS A 78 -4.13 12.97 5.94
C HIS A 78 -4.20 12.86 4.41
N GLY A 79 -4.29 14.00 3.72
CA GLY A 79 -4.39 14.04 2.26
C GLY A 79 -5.77 13.64 1.73
N VAL A 80 -6.19 14.31 0.65
CA VAL A 80 -7.52 14.08 0.06
C VAL A 80 -7.65 12.67 -0.53
N PRO A 81 -8.87 12.09 -0.56
CA PRO A 81 -9.14 10.88 -1.34
C PRO A 81 -8.66 11.05 -2.78
N SER A 82 -7.62 10.31 -3.14
CA SER A 82 -6.98 10.33 -4.45
C SER A 82 -6.19 9.04 -4.62
N GLU A 83 -5.96 8.63 -5.87
CA GLU A 83 -5.20 7.42 -6.13
C GLU A 83 -3.77 7.52 -5.56
N ARG A 84 -3.15 8.71 -5.62
CA ARG A 84 -1.81 8.95 -5.05
C ARG A 84 -1.73 8.68 -3.54
N ASN A 85 -2.79 9.03 -2.81
CA ASN A 85 -2.88 8.87 -1.35
C ASN A 85 -3.47 7.51 -0.93
N ALA A 86 -3.95 6.70 -1.87
CA ALA A 86 -4.40 5.35 -1.59
C ALA A 86 -3.21 4.43 -1.26
N HIS A 87 -3.42 3.50 -0.34
CA HIS A 87 -2.44 2.46 -0.05
C HIS A 87 -2.58 1.31 -1.08
N PRO A 88 -1.56 0.46 -1.30
CA PRO A 88 -0.23 0.47 -0.69
C PRO A 88 0.69 1.60 -1.15
N HIS A 89 1.47 2.15 -0.21
CA HIS A 89 2.61 3.03 -0.54
C HIS A 89 3.81 2.18 -0.92
N ILE A 90 4.60 2.66 -1.88
CA ILE A 90 5.80 1.99 -2.36
C ILE A 90 6.98 2.93 -2.22
N SER A 91 8.10 2.42 -1.71
CA SER A 91 9.40 3.10 -1.79
C SER A 91 10.26 2.48 -2.87
N ARG A 92 10.60 3.28 -3.89
CA ARG A 92 11.35 2.86 -5.09
C ARG A 92 10.69 1.62 -5.72
N ASP A 93 11.47 0.61 -6.11
CA ASP A 93 10.94 -0.53 -6.86
C ASP A 93 10.73 -1.78 -5.97
N GLY A 94 11.01 -1.70 -4.67
CA GLY A 94 11.25 -2.91 -3.86
C GLY A 94 10.38 -3.12 -2.62
N LEU A 95 9.69 -2.09 -2.13
CA LEU A 95 9.01 -2.19 -0.83
C LEU A 95 7.61 -1.59 -0.87
N ALA A 96 6.58 -2.41 -0.63
CA ALA A 96 5.20 -1.98 -0.42
C ALA A 96 4.82 -2.05 1.05
N ILE A 97 4.01 -1.08 1.50
CA ILE A 97 3.42 -1.08 2.84
C ILE A 97 1.93 -0.72 2.80
N VAL A 98 1.22 -1.18 3.81
CA VAL A 98 -0.13 -0.72 4.19
C VAL A 98 -0.11 -0.38 5.67
N HIS A 99 -0.93 0.59 6.08
CA HIS A 99 -0.90 1.12 7.44
C HIS A 99 -2.32 1.51 7.89
N ASN A 100 -2.64 1.17 9.14
CA ASN A 100 -3.81 1.66 9.86
C ASN A 100 -3.32 2.35 11.13
N GLY A 101 -3.43 3.68 11.16
CA GLY A 101 -2.91 4.47 12.25
C GLY A 101 -2.60 5.88 11.78
N ILE A 102 -1.91 6.63 12.63
CA ILE A 102 -1.39 7.96 12.32
C ILE A 102 0.07 8.01 12.80
N ILE A 103 0.96 8.48 11.93
CA ILE A 103 2.34 8.81 12.31
C ILE A 103 2.40 10.30 12.67
N GLU A 104 2.33 10.58 13.97
CA GLU A 104 2.19 11.94 14.49
C GLU A 104 3.40 12.83 14.17
N ASN A 105 4.61 12.25 14.08
CA ASN A 105 5.85 12.95 13.74
C ASN A 105 6.25 12.84 12.26
N HIS A 106 5.29 12.59 11.35
CA HIS A 106 5.59 12.38 9.93
C HIS A 106 6.24 13.59 9.25
N GLU A 107 5.96 14.82 9.67
CA GLU A 107 6.56 16.03 9.09
C GLU A 107 8.08 16.06 9.29
N GLU A 108 8.54 15.78 10.52
CA GLU A 108 9.97 15.68 10.84
C GLU A 108 10.63 14.55 10.05
N LEU A 109 9.98 13.39 10.01
CA LEU A 109 10.50 12.22 9.29
C LEU A 109 10.58 12.47 7.78
N ARG A 110 9.59 13.14 7.20
CA ARG A 110 9.54 13.52 5.79
C ARG A 110 10.69 14.47 5.45
N ALA A 111 10.87 15.54 6.23
CA ALA A 111 11.94 16.50 6.01
C ALA A 111 13.34 15.85 6.08
N ASP A 112 13.57 14.93 7.02
CA ASP A 112 14.82 14.17 7.08
C ASP A 112 15.02 13.27 5.85
N LEU A 113 13.98 12.57 5.39
CA LEU A 113 14.06 11.69 4.21
C LEU A 113 14.24 12.47 2.90
N GLU A 114 13.63 13.64 2.76
CA GLU A 114 13.84 14.54 1.62
C GLU A 114 15.29 15.03 1.55
N ARG A 115 15.89 15.41 2.69
CA ARG A 115 17.33 15.73 2.77
C ARG A 115 18.24 14.56 2.36
N ARG A 116 17.75 13.32 2.51
CA ARG A 116 18.44 12.08 2.08
C ARG A 116 18.14 11.70 0.62
N GLY A 117 17.40 12.53 -0.12
CA GLY A 117 17.13 12.35 -1.55
C GLY A 117 15.90 11.51 -1.88
N TYR A 118 15.04 11.19 -0.91
CA TYR A 118 13.73 10.59 -1.19
C TYR A 118 12.77 11.62 -1.76
N ARG A 119 11.95 11.20 -2.73
CA ARG A 119 10.86 12.01 -3.29
C ARG A 119 9.54 11.42 -2.86
N PHE A 120 8.74 12.23 -2.18
CA PHE A 120 7.39 11.85 -1.79
C PHE A 120 6.42 12.11 -2.92
N SER A 121 5.51 11.16 -3.16
CA SER A 121 4.49 11.21 -4.20
C SER A 121 3.08 11.42 -3.66
N SER A 122 2.94 11.43 -2.33
CA SER A 122 1.68 11.55 -1.62
C SER A 122 1.77 12.54 -0.45
N GLU A 123 0.60 12.90 0.05
CA GLU A 123 0.44 13.75 1.24
C GLU A 123 0.26 12.92 2.51
N THR A 124 0.38 11.59 2.43
CA THR A 124 0.10 10.73 3.58
C THR A 124 1.29 10.71 4.54
N ASP A 125 0.96 10.59 5.81
CA ASP A 125 1.89 10.22 6.88
C ASP A 125 2.51 8.84 6.60
N THR A 126 1.75 7.94 6.00
CA THR A 126 2.16 6.55 5.75
C THR A 126 3.37 6.43 4.83
N GLU A 127 3.52 7.28 3.80
CA GLU A 127 4.65 7.19 2.86
C GLU A 127 6.02 7.34 3.56
N VAL A 128 6.09 8.03 4.71
CA VAL A 128 7.35 8.13 5.47
C VAL A 128 7.82 6.77 5.99
N ILE A 129 6.89 5.86 6.31
CA ILE A 129 7.22 4.50 6.77
C ILE A 129 7.88 3.74 5.63
N ALA A 130 7.34 3.83 4.42
CA ALA A 130 7.87 3.13 3.24
C ALA A 130 9.32 3.56 2.97
N HIS A 131 9.56 4.87 2.93
CA HIS A 131 10.89 5.41 2.68
C HIS A 131 11.86 5.14 3.84
N ARG A 132 11.41 5.22 5.09
CA ARG A 132 12.26 4.96 6.26
C ARG A 132 12.72 3.50 6.32
N VAL A 133 11.81 2.55 6.12
CA VAL A 133 12.15 1.11 6.08
C VAL A 133 13.11 0.83 4.90
N HIS A 134 12.81 1.36 3.72
CA HIS A 134 13.69 1.22 2.56
C HIS A 134 15.09 1.82 2.82
N TYR A 135 15.18 2.98 3.49
CA TYR A 135 16.46 3.57 3.87
C TYR A 135 17.29 2.63 4.75
N HIS A 136 16.69 2.02 5.77
CA HIS A 136 17.41 1.09 6.64
C HIS A 136 17.84 -0.19 5.90
N LEU A 137 16.98 -0.75 5.05
CA LEU A 137 17.29 -1.94 4.23
C LEU A 137 18.46 -1.76 3.25
N GLN A 138 18.95 -0.54 3.03
CA GLN A 138 20.19 -0.31 2.28
C GLN A 138 21.45 -0.72 3.08
N THR A 139 21.33 -0.79 4.40
CA THR A 139 22.43 -1.05 5.33
C THR A 139 22.27 -2.37 6.10
N VAL A 140 21.04 -2.81 6.33
CA VAL A 140 20.71 -4.10 6.97
C VAL A 140 20.06 -5.04 5.97
N LYS A 141 20.37 -6.34 6.05
CA LYS A 141 19.90 -7.35 5.07
C LYS A 141 18.44 -7.72 5.25
N ASP A 142 17.92 -7.59 6.47
CA ASP A 142 16.54 -7.81 6.84
C ASP A 142 16.17 -6.88 8.01
N LEU A 143 14.98 -7.08 8.59
CA LEU A 143 14.45 -6.26 9.69
C LEU A 143 14.74 -6.86 11.08
N PHE A 144 15.63 -7.86 11.17
CA PHE A 144 15.96 -8.60 12.40
C PHE A 144 17.43 -8.46 12.81
#